data_AF-A0A1X2HAV1-F1
#
_entry.id   AF-A0A1X2HAV1-F1
#
_cell.length_a   1.000
_cell.length_b   1.000
_cell.length_c   1.000
_cell.angle_alpha   90.00
_cell.angle_beta   90.00
_cell.angle_gamma   90.00
#
_symmetry.space_group_name_H-M   'P 1'
#
loop_
_entity.id
_entity.type
_entity.pdbx_description
1 polymer ?
#
loop_
_entity_poly.entity_id
_entity_poly.type
_entity_poly.pdbx_seq_one_letter_code
_entity_poly.pdbx_strand_id
1 'polypeptide(L)'
;MLLYLVILWTLLWGFASAFISDLRLTECDTTQYACPHFPQYRRIPIDLIEGSPRKGALYLELKDDPAADPITGIQIVKGDAFALPRSWHRLDTPLGRTDDDKQTLWLLYTKDKAKNPVSSVLVKSGSHPVVAAEYLRLPVNLNPGGSEPLYLFYAQDGPLDPITAITAKECFTHDCYLEGWERVEKDLNAGILIGMRVFLFYQRVRGEPPVTDVAVIVNDQTPPEGYHKVQVDLNAVTIRGASIHLWYKTSMEPTAEERENAVQSLAIEYGDPSVTPFGWEKIPVDLNSDNEDDSLGEPTFLFIRRGYTALPKVPPLTFDNNGTFKILQLADLHFTNENGHCRDVAADFPCEGDVTTIHQIERLLDLERPDLVVFTGDNVDSDGGNGDVSDARAAIFKFADPIIQRKIPWATVFGNHDDRNDLTREELYQVIHTMPYSLMERGPMSISGVGNYALRVNSSFDDESRHAFSIYFLDSHGYVNGSTTEYDWLKQDQLDWLIETSRGFGPHKPNALLFLHIPFWEYHGERDPPRLGDQREEVSSPQKNDIRVMSALRKAGDIRATGCGHNHNNDYCMDQDGIFLCYGGGLGVGAYGAGHMGWARRARIWEINQDGESIVTWKRLHDDTCTMIEYQTLL
;
A
#
# COMPACT_ATOMS: atom_id res chain seq x y z
N MET A 1 -7.36 -46.54 -31.92
CA MET A 1 -6.09 -46.66 -31.16
C MET A 1 -5.42 -45.28 -31.24
N LEU A 2 -6.00 -44.24 -30.64
CA LEU A 2 -6.04 -43.89 -29.20
C LEU A 2 -4.65 -43.55 -28.63
N LEU A 3 -4.53 -42.30 -28.16
CA LEU A 3 -3.53 -41.72 -27.23
C LEU A 3 -2.07 -41.68 -27.73
N TYR A 4 -1.36 -40.56 -27.77
CA TYR A 4 -1.18 -39.56 -26.73
C TYR A 4 -0.94 -38.17 -27.35
N LEU A 5 -1.92 -37.28 -27.20
CA LEU A 5 -1.71 -35.83 -27.26
C LEU A 5 -1.54 -35.39 -25.81
N VAL A 6 -0.31 -35.44 -25.29
CA VAL A 6 -0.01 -34.81 -23.99
C VAL A 6 0.07 -33.33 -24.25
N ILE A 7 -1.06 -32.70 -23.96
CA ILE A 7 -1.22 -31.30 -23.61
C ILE A 7 -0.10 -30.91 -22.63
N LEU A 8 0.98 -30.33 -23.13
CA LEU A 8 1.95 -29.60 -22.32
C LEU A 8 1.29 -28.25 -21.98
N TRP A 9 0.42 -28.24 -20.98
CA TRP A 9 0.17 -27.02 -20.22
C TRP A 9 1.41 -26.85 -19.35
N THR A 10 2.38 -26.10 -19.86
CA THR A 10 3.28 -25.36 -18.99
C THR A 10 2.41 -24.41 -18.18
N LEU A 11 2.07 -24.84 -16.97
CA LEU A 11 1.72 -24.00 -15.83
C LEU A 11 2.92 -23.08 -15.58
N LEU A 12 3.10 -22.09 -16.46
CA LEU A 12 3.77 -20.85 -16.15
C LEU A 12 2.87 -20.19 -15.10
N TRP A 13 3.13 -20.48 -13.82
CA TRP A 13 2.70 -19.62 -12.74
C TRP A 13 3.55 -18.35 -12.84
N GLY A 14 3.26 -17.54 -13.87
CA GLY A 14 3.47 -16.11 -13.73
C GLY A 14 2.49 -15.68 -12.66
N PHE A 15 3.00 -15.13 -11.58
CA PHE A 15 2.19 -14.48 -10.56
C PHE A 15 1.38 -13.40 -11.30
N ALA A 16 0.11 -13.72 -11.59
CA ALA A 16 -0.77 -12.83 -12.30
C ALA A 16 -1.04 -11.67 -11.34
N SER A 17 -0.76 -10.45 -11.78
CA SER A 17 -1.21 -9.24 -11.09
C SER A 17 -2.70 -9.41 -10.77
N ALA A 18 -3.05 -9.29 -9.50
CA ALA A 18 -4.42 -9.48 -9.04
C ALA A 18 -5.30 -8.40 -9.68
N PHE A 19 -6.19 -8.80 -10.60
CA PHE A 19 -7.12 -7.89 -11.27
C PHE A 19 -8.54 -8.29 -10.97
N ILE A 20 -9.44 -7.32 -10.90
CA ILE A 20 -10.85 -7.60 -10.67
C ILE A 20 -11.43 -8.21 -11.94
N SER A 21 -11.82 -9.48 -11.85
CA SER A 21 -12.37 -10.25 -12.95
C SER A 21 -13.89 -10.21 -13.00
N ASP A 22 -14.55 -9.98 -11.85
CA ASP A 22 -16.00 -9.92 -11.77
C ASP A 22 -16.50 -9.05 -10.60
N LEU A 23 -17.70 -8.49 -10.78
CA LEU A 23 -18.40 -7.67 -9.78
C LEU A 23 -19.79 -8.22 -9.54
N ARG A 24 -20.21 -8.19 -8.28
CA ARG A 24 -21.56 -8.60 -7.90
C ARG A 24 -22.13 -7.67 -6.84
N LEU A 25 -23.43 -7.43 -6.92
CA LEU A 25 -24.20 -6.84 -5.83
C LEU A 25 -25.00 -7.94 -5.13
N THR A 26 -24.87 -8.02 -3.80
CA THR A 26 -25.54 -9.02 -2.97
C THR A 26 -26.45 -8.34 -1.98
N GLU A 27 -27.75 -8.64 -2.09
CA GLU A 27 -28.78 -8.20 -1.15
C GLU A 27 -28.84 -9.13 0.05
N CYS A 28 -28.91 -8.54 1.24
CA CYS A 28 -29.06 -9.23 2.51
C CYS A 28 -30.38 -8.89 3.17
N ASP A 29 -31.06 -9.92 3.68
CA ASP A 29 -32.22 -9.73 4.55
C ASP A 29 -31.73 -9.56 6.00
N THR A 30 -31.69 -8.31 6.43
CA THR A 30 -31.29 -7.94 7.80
C THR A 30 -32.34 -8.33 8.85
N THR A 31 -33.56 -8.68 8.44
CA THR A 31 -34.60 -9.19 9.37
C THR A 31 -34.44 -10.67 9.70
N GLN A 32 -33.72 -11.42 8.86
CA GLN A 32 -33.47 -12.86 9.03
C GLN A 32 -31.99 -13.18 9.32
N TYR A 33 -31.14 -12.16 9.46
CA TYR A 33 -29.68 -12.30 9.53
C TYR A 33 -29.11 -13.17 8.39
N ALA A 34 -29.78 -13.16 7.23
CA ALA A 34 -29.47 -14.01 6.10
C ALA A 34 -28.81 -13.18 5.01
N CYS A 35 -27.48 -13.28 4.95
CA CYS A 35 -26.69 -12.80 3.83
C CYS A 35 -26.21 -14.01 3.02
N PRO A 36 -26.47 -14.07 1.71
CA PRO A 36 -25.78 -15.02 0.84
C PRO A 36 -24.27 -14.87 0.99
N HIS A 37 -23.56 -16.00 1.01
CA HIS A 37 -22.10 -16.05 1.08
C HIS A 37 -21.55 -16.72 -0.18
N PHE A 38 -20.60 -16.06 -0.84
CA PHE A 38 -19.96 -16.55 -2.06
C PHE A 38 -18.46 -16.70 -1.80
N PRO A 39 -17.95 -17.92 -1.54
CA PRO A 39 -16.57 -18.13 -1.09
C PRO A 39 -15.48 -17.59 -2.02
N GLN A 40 -15.79 -17.39 -3.30
CA GLN A 40 -14.84 -16.87 -4.29
C GLN A 40 -14.84 -15.34 -4.38
N TYR A 41 -15.72 -14.66 -3.64
CA TYR A 41 -15.85 -13.21 -3.68
C TYR A 41 -15.47 -12.60 -2.33
N ARG A 42 -14.73 -11.50 -2.39
CA ARG A 42 -14.51 -10.61 -1.24
C ARG A 42 -15.64 -9.60 -1.18
N ARG A 43 -16.26 -9.46 -0.02
CA ARG A 43 -17.24 -8.40 0.24
C ARG A 43 -16.53 -7.12 0.66
N ILE A 44 -16.90 -5.99 0.06
CA ILE A 44 -16.62 -4.67 0.63
C ILE A 44 -17.57 -4.48 1.81
N PRO A 45 -17.07 -4.30 3.05
CA PRO A 45 -17.88 -4.32 4.27
C PRO A 45 -18.61 -2.99 4.52
N ILE A 46 -19.23 -2.44 3.47
CA ILE A 46 -20.01 -1.20 3.52
C ILE A 46 -21.38 -1.48 2.92
N ASP A 47 -22.42 -1.15 3.68
CA ASP A 47 -23.80 -1.24 3.20
C ASP A 47 -24.09 -0.06 2.26
N LEU A 48 -24.19 -0.34 0.97
CA LEU A 48 -24.38 0.65 -0.09
C LEU A 48 -25.75 1.33 -0.05
N ILE A 49 -26.67 0.81 0.75
CA ILE A 49 -28.02 1.38 0.90
C ILE A 49 -28.27 1.86 2.34
N GLU A 50 -27.20 2.01 3.14
CA GLU A 50 -27.29 2.55 4.49
C GLU A 50 -27.89 3.95 4.47
N GLY A 51 -28.86 4.18 5.36
CA GLY A 51 -29.61 5.43 5.45
C GLY A 51 -30.71 5.60 4.39
N SER A 52 -30.79 4.72 3.40
CA SER A 52 -31.87 4.75 2.41
C SER A 52 -33.19 4.18 2.95
N PRO A 53 -34.35 4.50 2.35
CA PRO A 53 -35.64 3.89 2.73
C PRO A 53 -35.76 2.41 2.32
N ARG A 54 -34.78 1.86 1.59
CA ARG A 54 -34.76 0.47 1.13
C ARG A 54 -34.44 -0.45 2.32
N LYS A 55 -35.28 -1.46 2.54
CA LYS A 55 -35.04 -2.48 3.60
C LYS A 55 -33.95 -3.46 3.17
N GLY A 56 -33.19 -3.93 4.15
CA GLY A 56 -32.10 -4.89 3.95
C GLY A 56 -30.73 -4.21 4.02
N ALA A 57 -29.72 -4.86 3.45
CA ALA A 57 -28.40 -4.30 3.19
C ALA A 57 -27.94 -4.72 1.78
N LEU A 58 -27.13 -3.90 1.13
CA LEU A 58 -26.59 -4.17 -0.21
C LEU A 58 -25.07 -4.07 -0.17
N TYR A 59 -24.39 -5.12 -0.60
CA TYR A 59 -22.92 -5.15 -0.60
C TYR A 59 -22.37 -5.35 -2.01
N LEU A 60 -21.29 -4.64 -2.34
CA LEU A 60 -20.46 -4.92 -3.50
C LEU A 60 -19.46 -6.02 -3.17
N GLU A 61 -19.40 -7.03 -4.04
CA GLU A 61 -18.55 -8.18 -3.92
C GLU A 61 -17.65 -8.30 -5.16
N LEU A 62 -16.37 -8.58 -4.93
CA LEU A 62 -15.30 -8.56 -5.93
C LEU A 62 -14.72 -9.97 -6.07
N LYS A 63 -14.42 -10.39 -7.30
CA LYS A 63 -13.69 -11.64 -7.55
C LYS A 63 -12.45 -11.35 -8.39
N ASP A 64 -11.34 -11.96 -7.99
CA ASP A 64 -10.16 -12.13 -8.83
C ASP A 64 -10.10 -13.58 -9.33
N ASP A 65 -10.03 -13.74 -10.64
CA ASP A 65 -9.96 -15.01 -11.34
C ASP A 65 -8.93 -14.85 -12.45
N PRO A 66 -7.70 -15.36 -12.28
CA PRO A 66 -6.62 -15.16 -13.23
C PRO A 66 -6.89 -15.84 -14.58
N ALA A 67 -7.88 -16.73 -14.67
CA ALA A 67 -8.30 -17.36 -15.91
C ALA A 67 -9.41 -16.58 -16.66
N ALA A 68 -10.01 -15.56 -16.04
CA ALA A 68 -11.10 -14.78 -16.63
C ALA A 68 -10.61 -13.45 -17.21
N ASP A 69 -11.35 -12.93 -18.20
CA ASP A 69 -11.07 -11.60 -18.75
C ASP A 69 -11.29 -10.52 -17.66
N PRO A 70 -10.35 -9.59 -17.47
CA PRO A 70 -10.42 -8.59 -16.42
C PRO A 70 -11.48 -7.52 -16.72
N ILE A 71 -12.01 -6.92 -15.66
CA ILE A 71 -12.76 -5.68 -15.76
C ILE A 71 -11.78 -4.55 -16.06
N THR A 72 -12.17 -3.67 -16.97
CA THR A 72 -11.30 -2.64 -17.57
C THR A 72 -11.90 -1.23 -17.51
N GLY A 73 -13.05 -1.11 -16.88
CA GLY A 73 -13.72 0.16 -16.64
C GLY A 73 -15.00 -0.06 -15.85
N ILE A 74 -15.32 0.87 -14.96
CA ILE A 74 -16.53 0.88 -14.12
C ILE A 74 -17.20 2.24 -14.32
N GLN A 75 -18.52 2.26 -14.41
CA GLN A 75 -19.30 3.48 -14.51
C GLN A 75 -20.62 3.32 -13.77
N ILE A 76 -21.12 4.43 -13.22
CA ILE A 76 -22.47 4.49 -12.67
C ILE A 76 -23.30 5.40 -13.56
N VAL A 77 -24.47 4.91 -13.98
CA VAL A 77 -25.41 5.66 -14.82
C VAL A 77 -26.74 5.85 -14.11
N LYS A 78 -27.43 6.95 -14.42
CA LYS A 78 -28.72 7.31 -13.85
C LYS A 78 -29.85 7.07 -14.87
N GLY A 79 -30.94 6.46 -14.42
CA GLY A 79 -32.18 6.21 -15.18
C GLY A 79 -32.24 4.84 -15.85
N ASP A 80 -33.43 4.48 -16.35
CA ASP A 80 -33.69 3.17 -16.97
C ASP A 80 -33.69 3.22 -18.51
N ALA A 81 -33.77 4.41 -19.09
CA ALA A 81 -33.83 4.65 -20.53
C ALA A 81 -32.48 5.16 -21.06
N PHE A 82 -31.45 4.32 -21.00
CA PHE A 82 -30.15 4.61 -21.61
C PHE A 82 -29.76 3.51 -22.60
N ALA A 83 -29.16 3.90 -23.72
CA ALA A 83 -28.56 2.94 -24.63
C ALA A 83 -27.26 2.44 -23.99
N LEU A 84 -27.19 1.15 -23.67
CA LEU A 84 -25.93 0.52 -23.26
C LEU A 84 -24.91 0.68 -24.41
N PRO A 85 -23.77 1.33 -24.20
CA PRO A 85 -22.73 1.35 -25.21
C PRO A 85 -22.28 -0.09 -25.52
N ARG A 86 -21.88 -0.37 -26.77
CA ARG A 86 -21.68 -1.74 -27.30
C ARG A 86 -20.75 -2.66 -26.49
N SER A 87 -19.89 -2.11 -25.63
CA SER A 87 -18.89 -2.84 -24.83
C SER A 87 -19.18 -2.87 -23.32
N TRP A 88 -20.27 -2.23 -22.87
CA TRP A 88 -20.61 -2.13 -21.45
C TRP A 88 -21.65 -3.17 -21.06
N HIS A 89 -21.39 -3.81 -19.93
CA HIS A 89 -22.28 -4.75 -19.24
C HIS A 89 -22.91 -4.03 -18.04
N ARG A 90 -24.13 -4.39 -17.69
CA ARG A 90 -24.87 -3.85 -16.54
C ARG A 90 -25.05 -4.95 -15.50
N LEU A 91 -24.86 -4.65 -14.22
CA LEU A 91 -25.26 -5.57 -13.16
C LEU A 91 -26.80 -5.65 -13.07
N ASP A 92 -27.33 -6.83 -12.79
CA ASP A 92 -28.78 -7.07 -12.76
C ASP A 92 -29.47 -6.40 -11.58
N THR A 93 -28.75 -6.20 -10.47
CA THR A 93 -29.25 -5.52 -9.28
C THR A 93 -28.91 -4.02 -9.34
N PRO A 94 -29.88 -3.11 -9.14
CA PRO A 94 -29.59 -1.68 -9.06
C PRO A 94 -28.94 -1.32 -7.72
N LEU A 95 -28.07 -0.30 -7.75
CA LEU A 95 -27.43 0.25 -6.55
C LEU A 95 -28.46 0.94 -5.65
N GLY A 96 -29.35 1.72 -6.26
CA GLY A 96 -30.33 2.54 -5.54
C GLY A 96 -31.10 3.46 -6.48
N ARG A 97 -31.63 4.56 -5.95
CA ARG A 97 -32.30 5.63 -6.71
C ARG A 97 -31.77 6.99 -6.30
N THR A 98 -31.86 8.00 -7.18
CA THR A 98 -31.42 9.39 -6.95
C THR A 98 -32.15 10.07 -5.79
N ASP A 99 -31.62 11.20 -5.31
CA ASP A 99 -32.15 11.93 -4.14
C ASP A 99 -33.62 12.36 -4.30
N ASP A 100 -34.08 12.53 -5.55
CA ASP A 100 -35.47 12.87 -5.88
C ASP A 100 -36.36 11.65 -6.19
N ASP A 101 -35.84 10.43 -5.97
CA ASP A 101 -36.46 9.13 -6.24
C ASP A 101 -36.89 8.92 -7.71
N LYS A 102 -36.39 9.75 -8.64
CA LYS A 102 -36.83 9.72 -10.05
C LYS A 102 -36.03 8.79 -10.94
N GLN A 103 -34.78 8.48 -10.60
CA GLN A 103 -33.88 7.73 -11.48
C GLN A 103 -33.17 6.60 -10.73
N THR A 104 -33.18 5.40 -11.33
CA THR A 104 -32.44 4.24 -10.85
C THR A 104 -30.94 4.40 -11.10
N LEU A 105 -30.11 4.01 -10.15
CA LEU A 105 -28.65 3.95 -10.29
C LEU A 105 -28.22 2.54 -10.69
N TRP A 106 -27.47 2.46 -11.81
CA TRP A 106 -26.96 1.19 -12.34
C TRP A 106 -25.44 1.20 -12.38
N LEU A 107 -24.82 0.12 -11.90
CA LEU A 107 -23.39 -0.13 -12.07
C LEU A 107 -23.17 -0.85 -13.41
N LEU A 108 -22.30 -0.27 -14.24
CA LEU A 108 -21.85 -0.85 -15.49
C LEU A 108 -20.35 -1.15 -15.43
N TYR A 109 -19.91 -2.15 -16.17
CA TYR A 109 -18.51 -2.50 -16.32
C TYR A 109 -18.16 -2.91 -17.76
N THR A 110 -16.87 -2.92 -18.10
CA THR A 110 -16.37 -3.37 -19.42
C THR A 110 -15.28 -4.43 -19.28
N LYS A 111 -15.13 -5.29 -20.28
CA LYS A 111 -14.03 -6.26 -20.40
C LYS A 111 -13.30 -6.10 -21.75
N ASP A 112 -12.72 -4.92 -21.95
CA ASP A 112 -12.00 -4.55 -23.16
C ASP A 112 -10.50 -4.83 -23.02
N LYS A 113 -10.01 -5.84 -23.75
CA LYS A 113 -8.59 -6.26 -23.71
C LYS A 113 -7.61 -5.19 -24.20
N ALA A 114 -8.10 -4.13 -24.84
CA ALA A 114 -7.27 -2.98 -25.25
C ALA A 114 -7.09 -1.94 -24.14
N LYS A 115 -7.78 -2.10 -23.00
CA LYS A 115 -7.71 -1.19 -21.86
C LYS A 115 -7.02 -1.82 -20.66
N ASN A 116 -6.56 -0.96 -19.77
CA ASN A 116 -5.94 -1.37 -18.52
C ASN A 116 -6.95 -2.12 -17.63
N PRO A 117 -6.55 -3.23 -17.00
CA PRO A 117 -7.35 -3.87 -15.98
C PRO A 117 -7.59 -2.98 -14.75
N VAL A 118 -8.71 -3.19 -14.07
CA VAL A 118 -9.00 -2.65 -12.74
C VAL A 118 -8.29 -3.52 -11.71
N SER A 119 -7.39 -2.92 -10.94
CA SER A 119 -6.57 -3.62 -9.93
C SER A 119 -7.19 -3.58 -8.53
N SER A 120 -7.97 -2.55 -8.20
CA SER A 120 -8.69 -2.48 -6.93
C SER A 120 -9.96 -1.64 -7.02
N VAL A 121 -10.91 -1.94 -6.13
CA VAL A 121 -12.18 -1.21 -5.96
C VAL A 121 -12.43 -0.99 -4.48
N LEU A 122 -12.75 0.24 -4.14
CA LEU A 122 -13.12 0.67 -2.80
C LEU A 122 -14.47 1.38 -2.81
N VAL A 123 -15.11 1.39 -1.66
CA VAL A 123 -16.20 2.30 -1.36
C VAL A 123 -15.81 3.04 -0.09
N LYS A 124 -16.04 4.35 -0.04
CA LYS A 124 -15.85 5.13 1.19
C LYS A 124 -17.04 6.05 1.41
N SER A 125 -17.39 6.23 2.68
CA SER A 125 -18.38 7.18 3.14
C SER A 125 -17.75 8.54 3.44
N GLY A 126 -18.60 9.56 3.40
CA GLY A 126 -18.25 10.91 3.76
C GLY A 126 -18.11 11.81 2.53
N SER A 127 -18.17 13.09 2.80
CA SER A 127 -18.02 14.15 1.81
C SER A 127 -16.54 14.40 1.43
N HIS A 128 -15.59 13.87 2.22
CA HIS A 128 -14.16 13.80 1.93
C HIS A 128 -13.53 12.48 2.36
N PRO A 129 -13.80 11.41 1.61
CA PRO A 129 -13.03 10.20 1.82
C PRO A 129 -11.57 10.48 1.43
N VAL A 130 -10.63 10.34 2.36
CA VAL A 130 -9.21 10.35 2.01
C VAL A 130 -8.91 9.03 1.31
N VAL A 131 -8.32 9.08 0.13
CA VAL A 131 -7.88 7.89 -0.63
C VAL A 131 -6.51 8.13 -1.22
N ALA A 132 -5.80 7.04 -1.49
CA ALA A 132 -4.51 7.11 -2.17
C ALA A 132 -4.68 7.68 -3.59
N ALA A 133 -3.65 8.36 -4.10
CA ALA A 133 -3.69 9.07 -5.39
C ALA A 133 -3.90 8.15 -6.61
N GLU A 134 -3.72 6.84 -6.41
CA GLU A 134 -3.89 5.77 -7.39
C GLU A 134 -5.38 5.50 -7.69
N TYR A 135 -6.30 5.97 -6.84
CA TYR A 135 -7.73 5.75 -6.97
C TYR A 135 -8.45 6.87 -7.72
N LEU A 136 -9.25 6.47 -8.70
CA LEU A 136 -10.18 7.35 -9.42
C LEU A 136 -11.57 7.28 -8.78
N ARG A 137 -12.14 8.44 -8.47
CA ARG A 137 -13.49 8.57 -7.93
C ARG A 137 -14.54 8.49 -9.03
N LEU A 138 -15.55 7.64 -8.86
CA LEU A 138 -16.79 7.77 -9.64
C LEU A 138 -17.64 8.91 -9.04
N PRO A 139 -17.95 9.98 -9.79
CA PRO A 139 -18.59 11.19 -9.27
C PRO A 139 -20.12 11.01 -9.12
N VAL A 140 -20.55 9.91 -8.50
CA VAL A 140 -21.96 9.59 -8.23
C VAL A 140 -22.10 9.12 -6.79
N ASN A 141 -22.97 9.77 -6.02
CA ASN A 141 -23.36 9.31 -4.69
C ASN A 141 -24.14 7.99 -4.80
N LEU A 142 -23.66 6.93 -4.14
CA LEU A 142 -24.24 5.58 -4.20
C LEU A 142 -25.48 5.41 -3.32
N ASN A 143 -25.58 6.17 -2.22
CA ASN A 143 -26.70 6.16 -1.28
C ASN A 143 -27.39 7.53 -1.19
N PRO A 144 -28.08 7.99 -2.24
CA PRO A 144 -28.87 9.22 -2.19
C PRO A 144 -29.88 9.19 -1.03
N GLY A 145 -29.93 10.27 -0.24
CA GLY A 145 -30.72 10.38 0.98
C GLY A 145 -30.13 9.73 2.25
N GLY A 146 -28.95 9.09 2.17
CA GLY A 146 -28.18 8.66 3.34
C GLY A 146 -27.65 9.85 4.16
N SER A 147 -27.30 9.62 5.43
CA SER A 147 -26.75 10.66 6.29
C SER A 147 -25.36 11.12 5.85
N GLU A 148 -24.58 10.22 5.25
CA GLU A 148 -23.26 10.50 4.68
C GLU A 148 -23.20 9.91 3.26
N PRO A 149 -22.68 10.65 2.26
CA PRO A 149 -22.62 10.17 0.89
C PRO A 149 -21.57 9.06 0.75
N LEU A 150 -21.87 8.06 -0.09
CA LEU A 150 -20.98 6.97 -0.44
C LEU A 150 -20.45 7.17 -1.86
N TYR A 151 -19.17 6.94 -2.07
CA TYR A 151 -18.55 6.99 -3.39
C TYR A 151 -17.75 5.72 -3.65
N LEU A 152 -17.78 5.27 -4.91
CA LEU A 152 -16.97 4.17 -5.40
C LEU A 152 -15.67 4.72 -5.99
N PHE A 153 -14.56 4.10 -5.64
CA PHE A 153 -13.24 4.41 -6.14
C PHE A 153 -12.63 3.16 -6.78
N TYR A 154 -11.86 3.31 -7.85
CA TYR A 154 -11.15 2.19 -8.45
C TYR A 154 -9.77 2.61 -8.96
N ALA A 155 -8.83 1.67 -8.93
CA ALA A 155 -7.46 1.85 -9.44
C ALA A 155 -7.27 1.05 -10.74
N GLN A 156 -6.42 1.56 -11.64
CA GLN A 156 -6.00 0.89 -12.87
C GLN A 156 -4.52 1.11 -13.11
N ASP A 157 -3.82 0.06 -13.50
CA ASP A 157 -2.39 0.15 -13.83
C ASP A 157 -2.22 0.42 -15.31
N GLY A 158 -1.42 1.42 -15.68
CA GLY A 158 -1.12 1.71 -17.08
C GLY A 158 -1.40 3.15 -17.50
N PRO A 159 -1.33 3.44 -18.81
CA PRO A 159 -1.56 4.78 -19.34
C PRO A 159 -3.02 5.22 -19.15
N LEU A 160 -3.23 6.45 -18.70
CA LEU A 160 -4.54 7.08 -18.58
C LEU A 160 -4.75 8.11 -19.71
N ASP A 161 -6.01 8.38 -20.05
CA ASP A 161 -6.34 9.51 -20.92
C ASP A 161 -5.85 10.82 -20.26
N PRO A 162 -5.25 11.77 -21.01
CA PRO A 162 -4.69 12.98 -20.42
C PRO A 162 -5.77 13.88 -19.79
N ILE A 163 -5.37 14.65 -18.78
CA ILE A 163 -6.19 15.72 -18.22
C ILE A 163 -6.40 16.79 -19.29
N THR A 164 -7.61 17.33 -19.40
CA THR A 164 -7.98 18.35 -20.40
C THR A 164 -8.33 19.70 -19.78
N ALA A 165 -8.62 19.73 -18.47
CA ALA A 165 -8.86 20.96 -17.73
C ALA A 165 -8.53 20.76 -16.25
N ILE A 166 -8.09 21.83 -15.58
CA ILE A 166 -7.83 21.87 -14.14
C ILE A 166 -8.54 23.08 -13.55
N THR A 167 -9.14 22.93 -12.38
CA THR A 167 -9.68 24.02 -11.57
C THR A 167 -9.46 23.73 -10.10
N ALA A 168 -9.78 24.69 -9.24
CA ALA A 168 -9.83 24.51 -7.80
C ALA A 168 -11.12 25.11 -7.24
N LYS A 169 -11.45 24.76 -6.00
CA LYS A 169 -12.61 25.30 -5.30
C LYS A 169 -12.29 25.45 -3.82
N GLU A 170 -12.62 26.62 -3.28
CA GLU A 170 -12.61 26.86 -1.84
C GLU A 170 -13.91 26.33 -1.22
N CYS A 171 -13.79 25.70 -0.06
CA CYS A 171 -14.89 25.02 0.59
C CYS A 171 -15.02 25.43 2.06
N PHE A 172 -16.18 25.98 2.44
CA PHE A 172 -16.52 26.35 3.82
C PHE A 172 -16.95 25.13 4.66
N THR A 173 -17.63 24.19 4.01
CA THR A 173 -18.15 22.97 4.61
C THR A 173 -17.53 21.77 3.92
N HIS A 174 -17.88 20.59 4.44
CA HIS A 174 -17.28 19.37 3.96
C HIS A 174 -17.77 18.91 2.57
N ASP A 175 -18.84 19.52 2.04
CA ASP A 175 -19.46 19.13 0.77
C ASP A 175 -18.84 19.82 -0.45
N CYS A 176 -17.56 19.56 -0.69
CA CYS A 176 -16.86 20.15 -1.82
C CYS A 176 -16.78 19.22 -3.02
N TYR A 177 -17.79 19.30 -3.90
CA TYR A 177 -17.76 18.62 -5.19
C TYR A 177 -18.04 19.59 -6.35
N LEU A 178 -17.68 19.16 -7.55
CA LEU A 178 -18.01 19.80 -8.82
C LEU A 178 -18.58 18.72 -9.75
N GLU A 179 -19.81 18.92 -10.22
CA GLU A 179 -20.47 17.96 -11.09
C GLU A 179 -19.70 17.79 -12.40
N GLY A 180 -19.37 16.55 -12.75
CA GLY A 180 -18.59 16.24 -13.96
C GLY A 180 -17.09 16.50 -13.84
N TRP A 181 -16.56 16.71 -12.63
CA TRP A 181 -15.13 16.84 -12.35
C TRP A 181 -14.67 15.74 -11.40
N GLU A 182 -13.45 15.26 -11.64
CA GLU A 182 -12.71 14.41 -10.69
C GLU A 182 -12.01 15.33 -9.67
N ARG A 183 -11.96 14.91 -8.41
CA ARG A 183 -11.32 15.66 -7.32
C ARG A 183 -10.02 14.96 -6.92
N VAL A 184 -8.98 15.74 -6.63
CA VAL A 184 -7.81 15.22 -5.88
C VAL A 184 -8.20 15.17 -4.40
N GLU A 185 -8.22 13.99 -3.81
CA GLU A 185 -8.80 13.72 -2.47
C GLU A 185 -7.89 14.12 -1.30
N LYS A 186 -7.28 15.31 -1.39
CA LYS A 186 -6.43 15.95 -0.39
C LYS A 186 -6.65 17.46 -0.36
N ASP A 187 -6.67 18.02 0.85
CA ASP A 187 -6.85 19.44 1.09
C ASP A 187 -5.50 20.15 0.95
N LEU A 188 -5.42 21.13 0.06
CA LEU A 188 -4.19 21.89 -0.13
C LEU A 188 -3.81 22.69 1.12
N ASN A 189 -4.82 23.07 1.91
CA ASN A 189 -4.65 23.86 3.13
C ASN A 189 -4.63 22.99 4.40
N ALA A 190 -4.12 21.75 4.30
CA ALA A 190 -4.00 20.85 5.45
C ALA A 190 -3.20 21.47 6.61
N GLY A 191 -3.64 21.21 7.85
CA GLY A 191 -3.01 21.75 9.07
C GLY A 191 -3.36 23.21 9.40
N ILE A 192 -4.03 23.95 8.51
CA ILE A 192 -4.39 25.36 8.77
C ILE A 192 -5.63 25.48 9.68
N LEU A 193 -5.48 26.20 10.79
CA LEU A 193 -6.51 26.36 11.82
C LEU A 193 -7.65 27.32 11.44
N ILE A 194 -7.37 28.35 10.63
CA ILE A 194 -8.34 29.39 10.24
C ILE A 194 -8.18 29.66 8.74
N GLY A 195 -9.09 29.14 7.93
CA GLY A 195 -9.06 29.28 6.48
C GLY A 195 -10.15 28.46 5.81
N MET A 196 -10.24 28.59 4.49
CA MET A 196 -11.05 27.67 3.69
C MET A 196 -10.20 26.47 3.28
N ARG A 197 -10.86 25.31 3.17
CA ARG A 197 -10.24 24.14 2.53
C ARG A 197 -10.19 24.39 1.03
N VAL A 198 -9.16 23.87 0.37
CA VAL A 198 -9.02 24.03 -1.08
C VAL A 198 -8.73 22.66 -1.70
N PHE A 199 -9.50 22.29 -2.71
CA PHE A 199 -9.30 21.06 -3.45
C PHE A 199 -9.07 21.34 -4.93
N LEU A 200 -8.16 20.57 -5.53
CA LEU A 200 -7.99 20.54 -6.99
C LEU A 200 -9.02 19.63 -7.62
N PHE A 201 -9.48 20.03 -8.80
CA PHE A 201 -10.40 19.28 -9.65
C PHE A 201 -9.86 19.24 -11.07
N TYR A 202 -10.11 18.14 -11.77
CA TYR A 202 -9.71 17.98 -13.16
C TYR A 202 -10.75 17.22 -13.99
N GLN A 203 -10.64 17.33 -15.31
CA GLN A 203 -11.47 16.59 -16.26
C GLN A 203 -10.63 15.83 -17.27
N ARG A 204 -11.19 14.72 -17.77
CA ARG A 204 -10.69 13.96 -18.90
C ARG A 204 -11.78 13.87 -19.96
N VAL A 205 -11.75 14.76 -20.94
CA VAL A 205 -12.76 14.79 -22.00
C VAL A 205 -12.13 14.38 -23.33
N ARG A 206 -12.54 13.23 -23.84
CA ARG A 206 -12.00 12.71 -25.11
C ARG A 206 -12.28 13.69 -26.26
N GLY A 207 -11.23 14.07 -26.97
CA GLY A 207 -11.30 15.00 -28.10
C GLY A 207 -11.00 16.44 -27.73
N GLU A 208 -10.98 16.79 -26.44
CA GLU A 208 -10.54 18.10 -25.99
C GLU A 208 -8.99 18.22 -25.98
N PRO A 209 -8.45 19.45 -26.09
CA PRO A 209 -7.04 19.74 -25.92
C PRO A 209 -6.47 19.20 -24.60
N PRO A 210 -5.40 18.39 -24.61
CA PRO A 210 -4.77 17.93 -23.38
C PRO A 210 -4.01 19.05 -22.69
N VAL A 211 -3.93 18.96 -21.36
CA VAL A 211 -3.01 19.74 -20.53
C VAL A 211 -1.60 19.21 -20.75
N THR A 212 -0.73 20.09 -21.21
CA THR A 212 0.66 19.78 -21.56
C THR A 212 1.66 20.38 -20.59
N ASP A 213 1.22 21.30 -19.72
CA ASP A 213 2.08 21.84 -18.67
C ASP A 213 1.28 22.39 -17.49
N VAL A 214 1.89 22.38 -16.31
CA VAL A 214 1.34 22.90 -15.06
C VAL A 214 2.46 23.68 -14.35
N ALA A 215 2.14 24.88 -13.89
CA ALA A 215 3.02 25.73 -13.10
C ALA A 215 2.26 26.25 -11.88
N VAL A 216 2.96 26.41 -10.77
CA VAL A 216 2.45 27.11 -9.58
C VAL A 216 3.23 28.40 -9.43
N ILE A 217 2.51 29.50 -9.25
CA ILE A 217 3.08 30.85 -9.24
C ILE A 217 2.72 31.52 -7.93
N VAL A 218 3.73 32.09 -7.29
CA VAL A 218 3.64 32.75 -5.99
C VAL A 218 3.66 34.27 -6.18
N ASN A 219 2.72 34.96 -5.53
CA ASN A 219 2.51 36.41 -5.58
C ASN A 219 2.36 36.94 -7.02
N ASP A 220 2.85 38.15 -7.28
CA ASP A 220 2.72 38.85 -8.57
C ASP A 220 3.75 38.41 -9.62
N GLN A 221 4.30 37.20 -9.51
CA GLN A 221 5.22 36.66 -10.51
C GLN A 221 4.52 36.56 -11.88
N THR A 222 5.27 36.85 -12.95
CA THR A 222 4.69 36.89 -14.30
C THR A 222 4.40 35.47 -14.79
N PRO A 223 3.16 35.16 -15.22
CA PRO A 223 2.83 33.85 -15.73
C PRO A 223 3.49 33.56 -17.07
N PRO A 224 3.83 32.29 -17.35
CA PRO A 224 4.29 31.89 -18.66
C PRO A 224 3.23 32.17 -19.76
N GLU A 225 3.68 32.47 -20.97
CA GLU A 225 2.78 32.78 -22.10
C GLU A 225 1.93 31.55 -22.49
N GLY A 226 0.63 31.77 -22.68
CA GLY A 226 -0.31 30.74 -23.14
C GLY A 226 -0.88 29.84 -22.04
N TYR A 227 -0.71 30.20 -20.76
CA TYR A 227 -1.25 29.44 -19.63
C TYR A 227 -2.59 30.02 -19.18
N HIS A 228 -3.48 29.13 -18.78
CA HIS A 228 -4.76 29.44 -18.18
C HIS A 228 -4.60 29.52 -16.66
N LYS A 229 -5.04 30.62 -16.06
CA LYS A 229 -5.05 30.81 -14.61
C LYS A 229 -6.23 30.07 -13.98
N VAL A 230 -5.96 29.16 -13.04
CA VAL A 230 -6.97 28.72 -12.06
C VAL A 230 -7.25 29.90 -11.13
N GLN A 231 -8.51 30.35 -11.07
CA GLN A 231 -8.86 31.63 -10.44
C GLN A 231 -8.82 31.60 -8.91
N VAL A 232 -8.90 30.41 -8.32
CA VAL A 232 -8.84 30.22 -6.87
C VAL A 232 -7.39 30.35 -6.41
N ASP A 233 -7.20 31.11 -5.33
CA ASP A 233 -5.92 31.12 -4.61
C ASP A 233 -5.79 29.78 -3.87
N LEU A 234 -4.73 29.05 -4.18
CA LEU A 234 -4.47 27.75 -3.58
C LEU A 234 -4.05 27.87 -2.12
N ASN A 235 -3.49 29.02 -1.72
CA ASN A 235 -3.12 29.34 -0.35
C ASN A 235 -4.17 30.31 0.22
N ALA A 236 -5.43 29.87 0.26
CA ALA A 236 -6.58 30.68 0.73
C ALA A 236 -6.58 30.94 2.26
N VAL A 237 -5.41 31.19 2.85
CA VAL A 237 -5.19 31.47 4.26
C VAL A 237 -5.25 32.99 4.53
N THR A 238 -5.77 33.36 5.70
CA THR A 238 -6.02 34.74 6.13
C THR A 238 -4.84 35.70 5.94
N ILE A 239 -5.05 36.88 5.31
CA ILE A 239 -4.31 38.18 5.28
C ILE A 239 -2.77 38.18 5.13
N ARG A 240 -2.04 37.09 5.42
CA ARG A 240 -0.58 37.00 5.54
C ARG A 240 0.08 35.93 4.65
N GLY A 241 -0.69 34.99 4.09
CA GLY A 241 -0.17 33.99 3.17
C GLY A 241 0.32 34.60 1.84
N ALA A 242 1.26 33.93 1.18
CA ALA A 242 1.62 34.28 -0.19
C ALA A 242 0.43 33.95 -1.11
N SER A 243 0.16 34.77 -2.13
CA SER A 243 -0.92 34.45 -3.08
C SER A 243 -0.43 33.38 -4.05
N ILE A 244 -1.00 32.17 -4.03
CA ILE A 244 -0.49 31.04 -4.80
C ILE A 244 -1.54 30.62 -5.81
N HIS A 245 -1.20 30.61 -7.09
CA HIS A 245 -2.14 30.19 -8.13
C HIS A 245 -1.54 29.11 -9.03
N LEU A 246 -2.38 28.14 -9.40
CA LEU A 246 -2.06 27.17 -10.44
C LEU A 246 -2.34 27.75 -11.82
N TRP A 247 -1.43 27.48 -12.74
CA TRP A 247 -1.50 27.82 -14.15
C TRP A 247 -1.28 26.56 -14.96
N TYR A 248 -2.04 26.37 -16.04
CA TYR A 248 -1.86 25.20 -16.90
C TYR A 248 -1.96 25.56 -18.38
N LYS A 249 -1.24 24.83 -19.23
CA LYS A 249 -1.22 25.04 -20.68
C LYS A 249 -1.91 23.89 -21.38
N THR A 250 -2.81 24.21 -22.32
CA THR A 250 -3.41 23.22 -23.22
C THR A 250 -2.84 23.33 -24.63
N SER A 251 -2.77 22.22 -25.35
CA SER A 251 -2.34 22.19 -26.75
C SER A 251 -3.52 21.85 -27.65
N MET A 252 -3.94 22.80 -28.50
CA MET A 252 -5.13 22.66 -29.38
C MET A 252 -4.92 21.61 -30.49
N GLU A 253 -3.71 21.58 -31.05
CA GLU A 253 -3.31 20.63 -32.08
C GLU A 253 -2.03 19.89 -31.63
N PRO A 254 -2.13 19.04 -30.59
CA PRO A 254 -0.96 18.40 -30.02
C PRO A 254 -0.44 17.35 -31.00
N THR A 255 0.87 17.36 -31.19
CA THR A 255 1.63 16.27 -31.81
C THR A 255 1.42 14.96 -31.05
N ALA A 256 1.78 13.83 -31.66
CA ALA A 256 1.69 12.53 -30.99
C ALA A 256 2.52 12.50 -29.70
N GLU A 257 3.71 13.11 -29.72
CA GLU A 257 4.61 13.24 -28.57
C GLU A 257 4.00 14.12 -27.47
N GLU A 258 3.41 15.26 -27.80
CA GLU A 258 2.71 16.10 -26.81
C GLU A 258 1.51 15.39 -26.18
N ARG A 259 0.79 14.54 -26.94
CA ARG A 259 -0.30 13.73 -26.37
C ARG A 259 0.23 12.64 -25.44
N GLU A 260 1.34 12.01 -25.81
CA GLU A 260 1.96 10.95 -25.01
C GLU A 260 2.55 11.50 -23.70
N ASN A 261 3.13 12.69 -23.74
CA ASN A 261 3.75 13.37 -22.59
C ASN A 261 2.82 14.36 -21.86
N ALA A 262 1.54 14.41 -22.24
CA ALA A 262 0.55 15.24 -21.58
C ALA A 262 0.38 14.85 -20.10
N VAL A 263 -0.10 15.79 -19.29
CA VAL A 263 -0.34 15.58 -17.86
C VAL A 263 -1.45 14.54 -17.70
N GLN A 264 -1.10 13.40 -17.11
CA GLN A 264 -2.02 12.30 -16.87
C GLN A 264 -2.56 12.30 -15.45
N SER A 265 -1.81 12.74 -14.44
CA SER A 265 -2.31 12.73 -13.05
C SER A 265 -1.78 13.90 -12.24
N LEU A 266 -2.55 14.27 -11.22
CA LEU A 266 -2.18 15.21 -10.17
C LEU A 266 -2.24 14.47 -8.83
N ALA A 267 -1.27 14.71 -7.96
CA ALA A 267 -1.28 14.21 -6.59
C ALA A 267 -0.81 15.31 -5.65
N ILE A 268 -1.28 15.25 -4.41
CA ILE A 268 -0.82 16.11 -3.32
C ILE A 268 -0.13 15.21 -2.29
N GLU A 269 0.98 15.68 -1.76
CA GLU A 269 1.64 15.01 -0.63
C GLU A 269 1.99 16.04 0.44
N TYR A 270 1.90 15.59 1.69
CA TYR A 270 2.19 16.40 2.87
C TYR A 270 3.53 16.01 3.52
N GLY A 271 4.13 16.98 4.20
CA GLY A 271 5.36 16.83 4.97
C GLY A 271 6.63 17.25 4.21
N ASP A 272 7.67 17.54 4.99
CA ASP A 272 9.02 17.86 4.54
C ASP A 272 10.05 17.09 5.39
N PRO A 273 11.03 16.39 4.79
CA PRO A 273 11.30 16.26 3.35
C PRO A 273 10.31 15.35 2.63
N SER A 274 9.73 15.83 1.52
CA SER A 274 8.93 14.97 0.62
C SER A 274 9.81 14.31 -0.46
N VAL A 275 9.62 13.01 -0.64
CA VAL A 275 10.27 12.21 -1.69
C VAL A 275 9.49 12.33 -2.99
N THR A 276 10.17 12.56 -4.11
CA THR A 276 9.50 12.56 -5.42
C THR A 276 9.28 11.14 -5.90
N PRO A 277 8.01 10.68 -6.06
CA PRO A 277 7.76 9.29 -6.44
C PRO A 277 8.19 9.02 -7.89
N PHE A 278 8.48 7.76 -8.20
CA PHE A 278 8.94 7.37 -9.54
C PHE A 278 7.92 7.73 -10.63
N GLY A 279 8.39 8.42 -11.67
CA GLY A 279 7.54 8.88 -12.78
C GLY A 279 6.72 10.14 -12.47
N TRP A 280 6.89 10.74 -11.29
CA TRP A 280 6.27 12.00 -10.92
C TRP A 280 7.28 13.14 -10.93
N GLU A 281 6.78 14.35 -11.08
CA GLU A 281 7.53 15.60 -10.98
C GLU A 281 6.96 16.41 -9.82
N LYS A 282 7.81 16.78 -8.85
CA LYS A 282 7.45 17.70 -7.77
C LYS A 282 7.43 19.13 -8.31
N ILE A 283 6.34 19.86 -8.06
CA ILE A 283 6.34 21.31 -8.18
C ILE A 283 6.97 21.89 -6.91
N PRO A 284 8.13 22.56 -6.98
CA PRO A 284 8.93 22.94 -5.81
C PRO A 284 8.40 24.21 -5.15
N VAL A 285 7.11 24.23 -4.83
CA VAL A 285 6.42 25.30 -4.11
C VAL A 285 5.64 24.64 -2.98
N ASP A 286 5.94 25.03 -1.75
CA ASP A 286 5.07 24.71 -0.62
C ASP A 286 3.80 25.55 -0.72
N LEU A 287 2.67 24.88 -0.92
CA LEU A 287 1.36 25.50 -1.10
C LEU A 287 0.82 26.14 0.18
N ASN A 288 1.42 25.84 1.33
CA ASN A 288 1.13 26.46 2.63
C ASN A 288 2.24 27.42 3.11
N SER A 289 3.16 27.81 2.22
CA SER A 289 4.19 28.80 2.53
C SER A 289 3.61 30.17 2.87
N ASP A 290 4.27 30.86 3.80
CA ASP A 290 3.98 32.25 4.15
C ASP A 290 4.95 33.22 3.44
N ASN A 291 4.86 34.51 3.76
CA ASN A 291 5.81 35.51 3.26
C ASN A 291 6.99 35.77 4.25
N GLU A 292 7.04 35.12 5.41
CA GLU A 292 7.97 35.40 6.53
C GLU A 292 8.81 34.18 7.01
N ASP A 293 8.89 33.09 6.23
CA ASP A 293 9.58 31.82 6.53
C ASP A 293 8.94 30.95 7.65
N ASP A 294 7.75 31.30 8.16
CA ASP A 294 7.00 30.51 9.14
C ASP A 294 5.79 29.81 8.48
N SER A 295 5.86 28.51 8.19
CA SER A 295 4.71 27.77 7.63
C SER A 295 3.51 27.81 8.59
N LEU A 296 2.33 28.18 8.07
CA LEU A 296 1.08 28.28 8.85
C LEU A 296 0.27 26.97 8.88
N GLY A 297 0.74 25.97 8.13
CA GLY A 297 0.10 24.67 7.95
C GLY A 297 1.13 23.58 7.69
N GLU A 298 0.64 22.39 7.38
CA GLU A 298 1.51 21.27 7.02
C GLU A 298 2.15 21.53 5.65
N PRO A 299 3.48 21.36 5.48
CA PRO A 299 4.13 21.52 4.19
C PRO A 299 3.42 20.70 3.12
N THR A 300 2.97 21.34 2.04
CA THR A 300 2.08 20.70 1.07
C THR A 300 2.59 20.91 -0.35
N PHE A 301 2.78 19.82 -1.08
CA PHE A 301 3.39 19.86 -2.41
C PHE A 301 2.51 19.23 -3.49
N LEU A 302 2.47 19.87 -4.66
CA LEU A 302 1.82 19.34 -5.85
C LEU A 302 2.79 18.48 -6.65
N PHE A 303 2.35 17.29 -7.03
CA PHE A 303 3.05 16.38 -7.92
C PHE A 303 2.24 16.20 -9.20
N ILE A 304 2.94 16.20 -10.33
CA ILE A 304 2.35 15.95 -11.65
C ILE A 304 2.98 14.71 -12.28
N ARG A 305 2.16 13.89 -12.94
CA ARG A 305 2.62 12.76 -13.75
C ARG A 305 2.39 13.07 -15.22
N ARG A 306 3.46 13.06 -16.01
CA ARG A 306 3.42 13.26 -17.46
C ARG A 306 3.55 11.94 -18.18
N GLY A 307 2.61 11.68 -19.07
CA GLY A 307 2.56 10.41 -19.76
C GLY A 307 2.53 9.21 -18.82
N TYR A 308 2.83 8.05 -19.39
CA TYR A 308 2.94 6.82 -18.64
C TYR A 308 4.40 6.37 -18.54
N THR A 309 4.92 6.36 -17.31
CA THR A 309 6.20 5.73 -17.00
C THR A 309 5.93 4.30 -16.54
N ALA A 310 6.33 3.31 -17.34
CA ALA A 310 6.30 1.91 -16.94
C ALA A 310 7.26 1.67 -15.78
N LEU A 311 6.86 0.79 -14.84
CA LEU A 311 7.73 0.41 -13.75
C LEU A 311 9.00 -0.29 -14.27
N PRO A 312 10.15 -0.07 -13.63
CA PRO A 312 11.35 -0.81 -13.98
C PRO A 312 11.12 -2.30 -13.72
N LYS A 313 11.66 -3.14 -14.59
CA LYS A 313 11.61 -4.59 -14.41
C LYS A 313 12.33 -4.96 -13.11
N VAL A 314 11.64 -5.69 -12.24
CA VAL A 314 12.25 -6.23 -11.02
C VAL A 314 13.24 -7.35 -11.41
N PRO A 315 14.51 -7.30 -10.94
CA PRO A 315 15.44 -8.40 -11.10
C PRO A 315 14.85 -9.70 -10.51
N PRO A 316 15.03 -10.86 -11.17
CA PRO A 316 14.60 -12.13 -10.60
C PRO A 316 15.38 -12.40 -9.30
N LEU A 317 14.71 -12.95 -8.29
CA LEU A 317 15.37 -13.38 -7.08
C LEU A 317 16.15 -14.66 -7.38
N THR A 318 17.47 -14.58 -7.32
CA THR A 318 18.36 -15.68 -7.68
C THR A 318 19.53 -15.77 -6.71
N PHE A 319 19.97 -16.98 -6.41
CA PHE A 319 21.24 -17.18 -5.72
C PHE A 319 22.40 -16.66 -6.58
N ASP A 320 23.44 -16.14 -5.92
CA ASP A 320 24.67 -15.74 -6.59
C ASP A 320 25.49 -16.96 -7.07
N ASN A 321 26.63 -16.70 -7.72
CA ASN A 321 27.50 -17.77 -8.23
C ASN A 321 28.12 -18.66 -7.13
N ASN A 322 28.03 -18.27 -5.85
CA ASN A 322 28.48 -19.06 -4.70
C ASN A 322 27.32 -19.86 -4.07
N GLY A 323 26.10 -19.73 -4.59
CA GLY A 323 24.90 -20.31 -4.00
C GLY A 323 24.43 -19.56 -2.76
N THR A 324 24.72 -18.25 -2.66
CA THR A 324 24.35 -17.38 -1.54
C THR A 324 23.24 -16.40 -1.95
N PHE A 325 22.29 -16.17 -1.05
CA PHE A 325 21.24 -15.17 -1.16
C PHE A 325 21.04 -14.47 0.18
N LYS A 326 21.10 -13.14 0.21
CA LYS A 326 21.07 -12.35 1.45
C LYS A 326 19.81 -11.49 1.54
N ILE A 327 19.16 -11.54 2.70
CA ILE A 327 17.99 -10.72 3.04
C ILE A 327 18.36 -9.78 4.19
N LEU A 328 18.11 -8.48 4.01
CA LEU A 328 18.12 -7.52 5.11
C LEU A 328 16.69 -7.34 5.62
N GLN A 329 16.43 -7.74 6.86
CA GLN A 329 15.16 -7.53 7.55
C GLN A 329 15.19 -6.21 8.32
N LEU A 330 14.27 -5.32 7.97
CA LEU A 330 14.04 -4.03 8.62
C LEU A 330 12.67 -4.09 9.31
N ALA A 331 12.59 -3.65 10.56
CA ALA A 331 11.39 -3.76 11.37
C ALA A 331 11.19 -2.48 12.19
N ASP A 332 9.92 -2.12 12.39
CA ASP A 332 9.48 -1.08 13.32
C ASP A 332 10.20 0.25 13.06
N LEU A 333 10.04 0.77 11.83
CA LEU A 333 10.72 1.99 11.40
C LEU A 333 10.02 3.26 11.91
N HIS A 334 8.68 3.24 12.00
CA HIS A 334 7.85 4.35 12.48
C HIS A 334 8.19 5.71 11.84
N PHE A 335 8.19 5.77 10.50
CA PHE A 335 8.34 7.02 9.75
C PHE A 335 7.10 7.89 9.89
N THR A 336 7.30 9.21 9.89
CA THR A 336 6.21 10.20 9.99
C THR A 336 6.01 10.94 8.66
N ASN A 337 5.29 12.07 8.60
CA ASN A 337 5.30 12.96 7.42
C ASN A 337 6.52 13.88 7.38
N GLU A 338 6.92 14.44 8.52
CA GLU A 338 8.13 15.24 8.68
C GLU A 338 9.29 14.41 9.25
N ASN A 339 10.28 15.02 9.91
CA ASN A 339 11.40 14.28 10.52
C ASN A 339 10.99 13.51 11.79
N GLY A 340 9.88 13.86 12.44
CA GLY A 340 9.46 13.25 13.70
C GLY A 340 10.46 13.45 14.85
N HIS A 341 10.34 12.65 15.91
CA HIS A 341 11.22 12.71 17.07
C HIS A 341 12.04 11.42 17.26
N CYS A 342 13.07 11.51 18.10
CA CYS A 342 13.81 10.33 18.53
C CYS A 342 13.29 9.86 19.89
N ARG A 343 12.89 8.59 19.97
CA ARG A 343 12.37 7.97 21.18
C ARG A 343 13.38 6.98 21.75
N ASP A 344 13.53 7.04 23.06
CA ASP A 344 14.34 6.12 23.86
C ASP A 344 15.79 5.96 23.39
N VAL A 345 16.39 7.00 22.80
CA VAL A 345 17.81 7.04 22.42
C VAL A 345 18.68 7.60 23.54
N ALA A 346 19.98 7.30 23.52
CA ALA A 346 20.92 7.86 24.51
C ALA A 346 21.03 9.39 24.34
N ALA A 347 21.25 10.11 25.44
CA ALA A 347 21.24 11.58 25.43
C ALA A 347 22.39 12.20 24.59
N ASP A 348 23.48 11.46 24.40
CA ASP A 348 24.63 11.82 23.60
C ASP A 348 24.59 11.24 22.17
N PHE A 349 23.53 10.49 21.81
CA PHE A 349 23.34 9.95 20.48
C PHE A 349 22.81 11.05 19.54
N PRO A 350 23.57 11.46 18.50
CA PRO A 350 23.10 12.48 17.56
C PRO A 350 21.92 11.92 16.76
N CYS A 351 20.75 12.50 16.96
CA CYS A 351 19.51 11.95 16.44
C CYS A 351 18.56 13.03 15.92
N GLU A 352 18.09 12.82 14.70
CA GLU A 352 17.21 13.68 13.90
C GLU A 352 16.11 12.81 13.27
N GLY A 353 15.36 12.09 14.11
CA GLY A 353 14.20 11.26 13.76
C GLY A 353 14.40 10.39 12.51
N ASP A 354 13.50 10.53 11.54
CA ASP A 354 13.48 9.78 10.27
C ASP A 354 14.82 9.84 9.53
N VAL A 355 15.50 11.00 9.50
CA VAL A 355 16.81 11.17 8.85
C VAL A 355 17.85 10.23 9.44
N THR A 356 17.82 10.03 10.75
CA THR A 356 18.74 9.12 11.45
C THR A 356 18.46 7.66 11.11
N THR A 357 17.18 7.28 10.98
CA THR A 357 16.79 5.96 10.50
C THR A 357 17.22 5.74 9.05
N ILE A 358 16.98 6.71 8.15
CA ILE A 358 17.39 6.64 6.73
C ILE A 358 18.90 6.43 6.62
N HIS A 359 19.69 7.25 7.30
CA HIS A 359 21.15 7.14 7.26
C HIS A 359 21.64 5.76 7.73
N GLN A 360 20.99 5.18 8.74
CA GLN A 360 21.33 3.82 9.17
C GLN A 360 20.92 2.77 8.15
N ILE A 361 19.76 2.90 7.51
CA ILE A 361 19.34 2.01 6.41
C ILE A 361 20.37 2.06 5.29
N GLU A 362 20.78 3.26 4.83
CA GLU A 362 21.79 3.43 3.78
C GLU A 362 23.10 2.73 4.12
N ARG A 363 23.60 2.91 5.34
CA ARG A 363 24.82 2.25 5.81
C ARG A 363 24.70 0.73 5.82
N LEU A 364 23.55 0.18 6.21
CA LEU A 364 23.30 -1.26 6.17
C LEU A 364 23.21 -1.78 4.74
N LEU A 365 22.55 -1.07 3.83
CA LEU A 365 22.46 -1.45 2.42
C LEU A 365 23.85 -1.48 1.77
N ASP A 366 24.70 -0.50 2.05
CA ASP A 366 26.04 -0.41 1.48
C ASP A 366 27.01 -1.45 2.10
N LEU A 367 26.86 -1.73 3.40
CA LEU A 367 27.69 -2.70 4.10
C LEU A 367 27.32 -4.15 3.75
N GLU A 368 26.03 -4.49 3.83
CA GLU A 368 25.57 -5.87 3.69
C GLU A 368 25.29 -6.27 2.25
N ARG A 369 24.98 -5.31 1.38
CA ARG A 369 24.64 -5.52 -0.04
C ARG A 369 23.60 -6.64 -0.21
N PRO A 370 22.41 -6.51 0.37
CA PRO A 370 21.39 -7.55 0.32
C PRO A 370 20.84 -7.74 -1.11
N ASP A 371 20.42 -8.97 -1.41
CA ASP A 371 19.70 -9.32 -2.64
C ASP A 371 18.20 -9.01 -2.53
N LEU A 372 17.69 -8.93 -1.30
CA LEU A 372 16.31 -8.58 -0.98
C LEU A 372 16.26 -7.79 0.33
N VAL A 373 15.45 -6.73 0.37
CA VAL A 373 15.05 -6.08 1.63
C VAL A 373 13.65 -6.55 2.01
N VAL A 374 13.45 -6.92 3.28
CA VAL A 374 12.13 -7.27 3.83
C VAL A 374 11.79 -6.32 4.95
N PHE A 375 10.71 -5.56 4.80
CA PHE A 375 10.12 -4.77 5.87
C PHE A 375 9.09 -5.61 6.63
N THR A 376 9.25 -5.76 7.94
CA THR A 376 8.34 -6.58 8.77
C THR A 376 7.33 -5.78 9.56
N GLY A 377 6.72 -4.76 8.94
CA GLY A 377 5.62 -3.96 9.48
C GLY A 377 6.04 -2.80 10.39
N ASP A 378 5.04 -1.97 10.73
CA ASP A 378 5.18 -0.72 11.49
C ASP A 378 6.23 0.21 10.87
N ASN A 379 6.14 0.37 9.55
CA ASN A 379 6.99 1.29 8.83
C ASN A 379 6.44 2.71 8.88
N VAL A 380 5.12 2.87 8.98
CA VAL A 380 4.42 4.15 9.14
C VAL A 380 3.98 4.29 10.60
N ASP A 381 4.34 5.39 11.25
CA ASP A 381 3.92 5.64 12.63
C ASP A 381 2.43 5.99 12.72
N SER A 382 1.80 5.73 13.87
CA SER A 382 0.41 6.10 14.12
C SER A 382 0.13 6.47 15.57
N ASP A 383 1.16 6.61 16.41
CA ASP A 383 0.99 6.82 17.84
C ASP A 383 0.78 8.28 18.24
N GLY A 384 0.92 9.23 17.30
CA GLY A 384 0.85 10.69 17.53
C GLY A 384 1.92 11.24 18.49
N GLY A 385 2.64 10.35 19.20
CA GLY A 385 3.71 10.69 20.13
C GLY A 385 5.05 10.98 19.46
N ASN A 386 5.18 10.73 18.16
CA ASN A 386 6.40 10.95 17.39
C ASN A 386 6.25 11.98 16.26
N GLY A 387 5.06 12.56 16.10
CA GLY A 387 4.62 13.35 14.95
C GLY A 387 3.30 12.80 14.41
N ASP A 388 2.47 13.67 13.82
CA ASP A 388 1.24 13.22 13.16
C ASP A 388 1.56 12.65 11.77
N VAL A 389 0.86 11.59 11.39
CA VAL A 389 0.89 11.06 10.02
C VAL A 389 -0.47 11.34 9.38
N SER A 390 -0.57 12.47 8.70
CA SER A 390 -1.75 12.88 7.94
C SER A 390 -1.75 12.32 6.49
N ASP A 391 -0.60 11.81 6.03
CA ASP A 391 -0.39 11.25 4.70
C ASP A 391 0.57 10.05 4.73
N ALA A 392 0.00 8.85 4.94
CA ALA A 392 0.77 7.61 5.00
C ALA A 392 1.55 7.31 3.72
N ARG A 393 1.10 7.80 2.56
CA ARG A 393 1.77 7.59 1.26
C ARG A 393 3.13 8.28 1.21
N ALA A 394 3.24 9.50 1.75
CA ALA A 394 4.53 10.20 1.83
C ALA A 394 5.52 9.49 2.77
N ALA A 395 5.06 8.96 3.91
CA ALA A 395 5.89 8.16 4.81
C ALA A 395 6.43 6.89 4.12
N ILE A 396 5.61 6.23 3.30
CA ILE A 396 6.03 5.07 2.50
C ILE A 396 7.16 5.41 1.53
N PHE A 397 7.04 6.52 0.81
CA PHE A 397 8.07 6.94 -0.12
C PHE A 397 9.40 7.23 0.57
N LYS A 398 9.37 7.81 1.79
CA LYS A 398 10.59 8.05 2.58
C LYS A 398 11.36 6.79 2.92
N PHE A 399 10.71 5.77 3.49
CA PHE A 399 11.46 4.57 3.91
C PHE A 399 11.90 3.71 2.72
N ALA A 400 11.18 3.75 1.60
CA ALA A 400 11.48 2.93 0.43
C ALA A 400 12.54 3.54 -0.49
N ASP A 401 12.69 4.88 -0.51
CA ASP A 401 13.59 5.58 -1.43
C ASP A 401 15.04 5.04 -1.39
N PRO A 402 15.70 4.85 -0.23
CA PRO A 402 17.09 4.38 -0.20
C PRO A 402 17.30 3.01 -0.87
N ILE A 403 16.27 2.16 -0.85
CA ILE A 403 16.26 0.82 -1.46
C ILE A 403 16.01 0.94 -2.96
N ILE A 404 15.06 1.79 -3.36
CA ILE A 404 14.70 2.07 -4.76
C ILE A 404 15.89 2.69 -5.51
N GLN A 405 16.59 3.66 -4.92
CA GLN A 405 17.78 4.29 -5.51
C GLN A 405 18.90 3.27 -5.79
N ARG A 406 18.99 2.23 -4.94
CA ARG A 406 19.95 1.12 -5.08
C ARG A 406 19.44 -0.01 -5.98
N LYS A 407 18.20 0.07 -6.47
CA LYS A 407 17.56 -0.92 -7.35
C LYS A 407 17.47 -2.31 -6.75
N ILE A 408 17.34 -2.37 -5.42
CA ILE A 408 17.25 -3.62 -4.67
C ILE A 408 15.77 -4.04 -4.65
N PRO A 409 15.43 -5.29 -5.02
CA PRO A 409 14.09 -5.82 -4.82
C PRO A 409 13.69 -5.76 -3.35
N TRP A 410 12.41 -5.47 -3.07
CA TRP A 410 11.94 -5.39 -1.70
C TRP A 410 10.52 -5.92 -1.52
N ALA A 411 10.26 -6.43 -0.33
CA ALA A 411 8.98 -7.00 0.07
C ALA A 411 8.58 -6.45 1.44
N THR A 412 7.30 -6.47 1.76
CA THR A 412 6.78 -5.96 3.02
C THR A 412 5.56 -6.72 3.52
N VAL A 413 5.42 -6.80 4.83
CA VAL A 413 4.15 -7.09 5.52
C VAL A 413 3.70 -5.85 6.27
N PHE A 414 2.41 -5.74 6.55
CA PHE A 414 1.85 -4.65 7.35
C PHE A 414 1.90 -4.98 8.85
N GLY A 415 2.21 -3.96 9.64
CA GLY A 415 2.08 -3.98 11.09
C GLY A 415 0.81 -3.31 11.59
N ASN A 416 0.61 -3.25 12.91
CA ASN A 416 -0.61 -2.72 13.50
C ASN A 416 -0.73 -1.20 13.45
N HIS A 417 0.36 -0.47 13.18
CA HIS A 417 0.36 0.99 13.02
C HIS A 417 0.09 1.42 11.57
N ASP A 418 0.52 0.64 10.59
CA ASP A 418 0.58 1.08 9.19
C ASP A 418 -0.77 1.57 8.64
N ASP A 419 -1.89 0.94 9.01
CA ASP A 419 -3.25 1.24 8.53
C ASP A 419 -4.13 2.01 9.53
N ARG A 420 -3.50 2.79 10.43
CA ARG A 420 -4.20 3.54 11.50
C ARG A 420 -4.36 5.03 11.22
N ASN A 421 -3.82 5.51 10.09
CA ASN A 421 -3.86 6.91 9.67
C ASN A 421 -4.96 7.14 8.61
N ASP A 422 -4.63 7.78 7.49
CA ASP A 422 -5.56 8.20 6.46
C ASP A 422 -5.90 7.10 5.43
N LEU A 423 -5.04 6.08 5.30
CA LEU A 423 -5.17 4.99 4.34
C LEU A 423 -5.38 3.61 4.99
N THR A 424 -6.22 2.79 4.37
CA THR A 424 -6.43 1.38 4.73
C THR A 424 -5.33 0.47 4.15
N ARG A 425 -5.17 -0.77 4.64
CA ARG A 425 -4.22 -1.75 4.05
C ARG A 425 -4.37 -1.97 2.55
N GLU A 426 -5.59 -1.98 2.05
CA GLU A 426 -5.86 -2.15 0.61
C GLU A 426 -5.33 -0.94 -0.19
N GLU A 427 -5.42 0.26 0.37
CA GLU A 427 -4.89 1.49 -0.23
C GLU A 427 -3.37 1.57 -0.13
N LEU A 428 -2.81 1.23 1.03
CA LEU A 428 -1.36 1.13 1.22
C LEU A 428 -0.75 0.12 0.25
N TYR A 429 -1.43 -1.01 0.02
CA TYR A 429 -1.04 -1.98 -1.01
C TYR A 429 -1.02 -1.33 -2.41
N GLN A 430 -2.04 -0.55 -2.78
CA GLN A 430 -2.06 0.17 -4.08
C GLN A 430 -0.87 1.12 -4.26
N VAL A 431 -0.48 1.81 -3.19
CA VAL A 431 0.75 2.62 -3.20
C VAL A 431 1.96 1.73 -3.41
N ILE A 432 2.14 0.70 -2.56
CA ILE A 432 3.36 -0.11 -2.50
C ILE A 432 3.59 -0.98 -3.75
N HIS A 433 2.55 -1.60 -4.32
CA HIS A 433 2.74 -2.48 -5.49
C HIS A 433 3.09 -1.71 -6.76
N THR A 434 2.70 -0.42 -6.82
CA THR A 434 3.04 0.47 -7.94
C THR A 434 4.39 1.17 -7.78
N MET A 435 5.20 0.77 -6.79
CA MET A 435 6.54 1.33 -6.58
C MET A 435 7.62 0.50 -7.28
N PRO A 436 8.71 1.15 -7.76
CA PRO A 436 9.85 0.45 -8.31
C PRO A 436 10.39 -0.66 -7.40
N TYR A 437 10.69 -1.82 -8.00
CA TYR A 437 11.33 -2.94 -7.33
C TYR A 437 10.54 -3.58 -6.16
N SER A 438 9.30 -3.15 -5.94
CA SER A 438 8.38 -3.80 -5.00
C SER A 438 7.98 -5.17 -5.52
N LEU A 439 7.99 -6.15 -4.62
CA LEU A 439 7.54 -7.52 -4.83
C LEU A 439 6.26 -7.84 -4.05
N MET A 440 5.65 -6.82 -3.42
CA MET A 440 4.44 -7.02 -2.63
C MET A 440 3.28 -7.42 -3.54
N GLU A 441 2.60 -8.50 -3.18
CA GLU A 441 1.36 -8.91 -3.82
C GLU A 441 0.21 -8.83 -2.82
N ARG A 442 -1.01 -8.56 -3.31
CA ARG A 442 -2.22 -8.56 -2.48
C ARG A 442 -2.47 -9.92 -1.82
N GLY A 443 -2.22 -10.99 -2.56
CA GLY A 443 -2.70 -12.34 -2.26
C GLY A 443 -4.14 -12.59 -2.71
N PRO A 444 -4.67 -13.81 -2.56
CA PRO A 444 -6.03 -14.13 -2.99
C PRO A 444 -7.09 -13.28 -2.28
N MET A 445 -8.09 -12.82 -3.04
CA MET A 445 -9.22 -12.04 -2.49
C MET A 445 -10.14 -12.88 -1.58
N SER A 446 -10.09 -14.21 -1.69
CA SER A 446 -10.92 -15.14 -0.92
C SER A 446 -10.39 -15.45 0.48
N ILE A 447 -9.25 -14.88 0.88
CA ILE A 447 -8.66 -15.08 2.21
C ILE A 447 -8.56 -13.78 2.98
N SER A 448 -8.52 -13.91 4.30
CA SER A 448 -8.40 -12.80 5.24
C SER A 448 -7.08 -12.04 5.09
N GLY A 449 -7.13 -10.72 5.30
CA GLY A 449 -5.96 -9.84 5.23
C GLY A 449 -5.61 -9.34 3.83
N VAL A 450 -4.56 -8.53 3.75
CA VAL A 450 -3.95 -7.93 2.55
C VAL A 450 -2.43 -8.10 2.66
N GLY A 451 -1.79 -8.68 1.64
CA GLY A 451 -0.35 -8.96 1.70
C GLY A 451 -0.02 -10.40 2.10
N ASN A 452 -0.85 -11.37 1.70
CA ASN A 452 -0.53 -12.80 1.84
C ASN A 452 0.04 -13.35 0.52
N TYR A 453 1.35 -13.53 0.44
CA TYR A 453 2.02 -13.90 -0.82
C TYR A 453 3.28 -14.72 -0.61
N ALA A 454 3.79 -15.30 -1.70
CA ALA A 454 4.94 -16.18 -1.69
C ALA A 454 5.87 -15.85 -2.85
N LEU A 455 7.14 -15.61 -2.54
CA LEU A 455 8.19 -15.35 -3.52
C LEU A 455 9.04 -16.60 -3.72
N ARG A 456 9.52 -16.80 -4.95
CA ARG A 456 10.45 -17.86 -5.31
C ARG A 456 11.82 -17.27 -5.54
N VAL A 457 12.83 -17.91 -4.97
CA VAL A 457 14.25 -17.69 -5.29
C VAL A 457 14.72 -18.85 -6.15
N ASN A 458 15.27 -18.56 -7.31
CA ASN A 458 15.77 -19.56 -8.26
C ASN A 458 17.27 -19.82 -8.05
N SER A 459 17.76 -20.99 -8.44
CA SER A 459 19.16 -21.38 -8.19
C SER A 459 20.20 -20.51 -8.91
N SER A 460 19.86 -19.88 -10.04
CA SER A 460 20.73 -18.92 -10.70
C SER A 460 19.94 -18.09 -11.71
N PHE A 461 20.55 -17.00 -12.20
CA PHE A 461 20.00 -16.19 -13.28
C PHE A 461 19.84 -16.96 -14.60
N ASP A 462 20.76 -17.87 -14.93
CA ASP A 462 20.75 -18.63 -16.19
C ASP A 462 19.83 -19.86 -16.15
N ASP A 463 19.39 -20.28 -14.96
CA ASP A 463 18.45 -21.38 -14.74
C ASP A 463 17.31 -20.95 -13.81
N GLU A 464 16.44 -20.06 -14.32
CA GLU A 464 15.21 -19.65 -13.65
C GLU A 464 14.20 -20.81 -13.47
N SER A 465 14.46 -22.00 -14.01
CA SER A 465 13.52 -23.13 -13.97
C SER A 465 13.59 -23.92 -12.65
N ARG A 466 14.71 -23.82 -11.92
CA ARG A 466 14.89 -24.50 -10.64
C ARG A 466 14.56 -23.57 -9.48
N HIS A 467 13.38 -23.77 -8.91
CA HIS A 467 12.96 -23.18 -7.64
C HIS A 467 13.82 -23.74 -6.49
N ALA A 468 14.63 -22.88 -5.87
CA ALA A 468 15.65 -23.27 -4.88
C ALA A 468 15.34 -22.81 -3.45
N PHE A 469 14.49 -21.79 -3.28
CA PHE A 469 14.05 -21.34 -1.95
C PHE A 469 12.72 -20.60 -2.04
N SER A 470 11.87 -20.71 -1.00
CA SER A 470 10.61 -19.94 -0.92
C SER A 470 10.66 -18.90 0.19
N ILE A 471 9.98 -17.77 0.00
CA ILE A 471 9.79 -16.76 1.05
C ILE A 471 8.30 -16.46 1.13
N TYR A 472 7.69 -16.75 2.27
CA TYR A 472 6.28 -16.50 2.53
C TYR A 472 6.09 -15.20 3.32
N PHE A 473 5.00 -14.51 3.05
CA PHE A 473 4.58 -13.30 3.74
C PHE A 473 3.12 -13.48 4.16
N LEU A 474 2.82 -13.23 5.43
CA LEU A 474 1.46 -13.31 5.96
C LEU A 474 1.08 -12.00 6.64
N ASP A 475 -0.14 -11.56 6.35
CA ASP A 475 -0.78 -10.47 7.07
C ASP A 475 -1.20 -10.95 8.47
N SER A 476 -0.47 -10.53 9.49
CA SER A 476 -0.81 -10.82 10.89
C SER A 476 -1.95 -9.95 11.43
N HIS A 477 -2.54 -9.08 10.59
CA HIS A 477 -3.53 -8.07 10.93
C HIS A 477 -2.95 -6.99 11.85
N GLY A 478 -3.84 -6.17 12.42
CA GLY A 478 -3.53 -5.15 13.42
C GLY A 478 -4.29 -5.43 14.72
N TYR A 479 -5.22 -4.55 15.06
CA TYR A 479 -6.10 -4.73 16.22
C TYR A 479 -7.43 -5.38 15.85
N VAL A 480 -8.03 -6.09 16.81
CA VAL A 480 -9.42 -6.56 16.69
C VAL A 480 -10.34 -5.36 16.47
N ASN A 481 -11.31 -5.50 15.57
CA ASN A 481 -12.25 -4.40 15.27
C ASN A 481 -12.93 -3.86 16.54
N GLY A 482 -12.82 -2.54 16.76
CA GLY A 482 -13.34 -1.86 17.95
C GLY A 482 -12.42 -1.91 19.18
N SER A 483 -11.25 -2.55 19.09
CA SER A 483 -10.24 -2.59 20.13
C SER A 483 -9.04 -1.69 19.79
N THR A 484 -8.42 -1.14 20.82
CA THR A 484 -7.15 -0.39 20.72
C THR A 484 -6.00 -1.07 21.47
N THR A 485 -6.25 -2.24 22.07
CA THR A 485 -5.28 -2.96 22.90
C THR A 485 -5.19 -4.44 22.60
N GLU A 486 -6.20 -5.02 21.94
CA GLU A 486 -6.23 -6.43 21.60
C GLU A 486 -5.82 -6.63 20.15
N TYR A 487 -4.69 -7.33 19.96
CA TYR A 487 -4.19 -7.69 18.63
C TYR A 487 -5.03 -8.79 17.99
N ASP A 488 -5.31 -8.62 16.71
CA ASP A 488 -5.97 -9.64 15.91
C ASP A 488 -4.98 -10.73 15.47
N TRP A 489 -5.48 -11.88 15.04
CA TRP A 489 -4.69 -13.09 14.81
C TRP A 489 -4.80 -13.63 13.37
N LEU A 490 -3.78 -14.38 12.97
CA LEU A 490 -3.77 -15.17 11.72
C LEU A 490 -5.00 -16.08 11.64
N LYS A 491 -5.73 -16.00 10.53
CA LYS A 491 -6.96 -16.75 10.32
C LYS A 491 -6.68 -18.13 9.71
N GLN A 492 -7.63 -19.06 9.87
CA GLN A 492 -7.48 -20.43 9.39
C GLN A 492 -7.37 -20.50 7.85
N ASP A 493 -8.08 -19.65 7.13
CA ASP A 493 -8.02 -19.54 5.66
C ASP A 493 -6.62 -19.12 5.17
N GLN A 494 -5.92 -18.23 5.87
CA GLN A 494 -4.53 -17.85 5.58
C GLN A 494 -3.58 -19.04 5.79
N LEU A 495 -3.77 -19.80 6.87
CA LEU A 495 -2.95 -21.00 7.15
C LEU A 495 -3.21 -22.12 6.15
N ASP A 496 -4.47 -22.32 5.75
CA ASP A 496 -4.83 -23.30 4.71
C ASP A 496 -4.23 -22.91 3.36
N TRP A 497 -4.32 -21.62 2.98
CA TRP A 497 -3.66 -21.08 1.79
C TRP A 497 -2.15 -21.28 1.81
N LEU A 498 -1.48 -21.04 2.95
CA LEU A 498 -0.03 -21.27 3.08
C LEU A 498 0.31 -22.74 2.81
N ILE A 499 -0.43 -23.66 3.43
CA ILE A 499 -0.22 -25.10 3.25
C ILE A 499 -0.46 -25.52 1.80
N GLU A 500 -1.52 -24.99 1.17
CA GLU A 500 -1.86 -25.30 -0.23
C GLU A 500 -0.81 -24.75 -1.20
N THR A 501 -0.33 -23.52 -0.97
CA THR A 501 0.74 -22.89 -1.74
C THR A 501 2.03 -23.71 -1.66
N SER A 502 2.44 -24.09 -0.44
CA SER A 502 3.60 -24.97 -0.21
C SER A 502 3.45 -26.33 -0.90
N ARG A 503 2.26 -26.94 -0.88
CA ARG A 503 2.01 -28.20 -1.64
C ARG A 503 2.09 -28.00 -3.15
N GLY A 504 1.69 -26.82 -3.66
CA GLY A 504 1.75 -26.47 -5.07
C GLY A 504 3.17 -26.49 -5.65
N PHE A 505 4.20 -26.34 -4.81
CA PHE A 505 5.61 -26.45 -5.22
C PHE A 505 6.09 -27.90 -5.41
N GLY A 506 5.24 -28.89 -5.12
CA GLY A 506 5.50 -30.30 -5.38
C GLY A 506 6.22 -31.04 -4.23
N PRO A 507 6.54 -32.33 -4.43
CA PRO A 507 7.06 -33.20 -3.38
C PRO A 507 8.52 -32.90 -2.99
N HIS A 508 9.29 -32.25 -3.85
CA HIS A 508 10.68 -31.84 -3.60
C HIS A 508 10.79 -30.31 -3.46
N LYS A 509 9.82 -29.71 -2.76
CA LYS A 509 9.83 -28.27 -2.50
C LYS A 509 11.05 -27.87 -1.66
N PRO A 510 11.64 -26.69 -1.93
CA PRO A 510 12.81 -26.23 -1.20
C PRO A 510 12.47 -25.78 0.22
N ASN A 511 13.49 -25.46 1.02
CA ASN A 511 13.30 -24.80 2.31
C ASN A 511 12.72 -23.38 2.13
N ALA A 512 12.16 -22.85 3.21
CA ALA A 512 11.51 -21.55 3.19
C ALA A 512 11.68 -20.73 4.47
N LEU A 513 11.56 -19.40 4.32
CA LEU A 513 11.32 -18.44 5.39
C LEU A 513 9.86 -17.96 5.37
N LEU A 514 9.36 -17.51 6.52
CA LEU A 514 8.06 -16.84 6.64
C LEU A 514 8.23 -15.50 7.38
N PHE A 515 7.74 -14.41 6.81
CA PHE A 515 7.72 -13.10 7.44
C PHE A 515 6.28 -12.68 7.80
N LEU A 516 6.14 -12.07 8.97
CA LEU A 516 4.91 -11.49 9.50
C LEU A 516 5.27 -10.37 10.48
N HIS A 517 4.32 -9.53 10.90
CA HIS A 517 4.64 -8.44 11.84
C HIS A 517 4.42 -8.84 13.30
N ILE A 518 3.17 -9.11 13.70
CA ILE A 518 2.81 -9.43 15.09
C ILE A 518 3.20 -10.90 15.38
N PRO A 519 3.99 -11.19 16.42
CA PRO A 519 4.33 -12.56 16.77
C PRO A 519 3.07 -13.36 17.13
N PHE A 520 2.97 -14.60 16.66
CA PHE A 520 1.91 -15.51 17.09
C PHE A 520 2.20 -16.11 18.47
N TRP A 521 1.17 -16.64 19.13
CA TRP A 521 1.23 -17.10 20.53
C TRP A 521 2.43 -18.02 20.85
N GLU A 522 2.82 -18.91 19.95
CA GLU A 522 3.93 -19.83 20.19
C GLU A 522 5.31 -19.14 20.35
N TYR A 523 5.46 -17.84 20.02
CA TYR A 523 6.67 -17.05 20.34
C TYR A 523 6.93 -16.91 21.85
N HIS A 524 5.90 -17.08 22.70
CA HIS A 524 6.05 -17.12 24.16
C HIS A 524 6.96 -18.26 24.63
N GLY A 525 7.11 -19.33 23.83
CA GLY A 525 8.03 -20.42 24.13
C GLY A 525 7.70 -21.13 25.45
N GLU A 526 6.48 -21.69 25.59
CA GLU A 526 5.94 -22.29 26.84
C GLU A 526 6.82 -23.38 27.51
N ARG A 527 7.91 -23.83 26.86
CA ARG A 527 8.89 -24.81 27.37
C ARG A 527 10.30 -24.26 27.58
N ASP A 528 10.46 -22.95 27.48
CA ASP A 528 11.74 -22.24 27.53
C ASP A 528 12.81 -22.88 26.62
N PRO A 529 12.57 -22.92 25.29
CA PRO A 529 13.52 -23.51 24.35
C PRO A 529 14.83 -22.70 24.33
N PRO A 530 15.94 -23.27 23.84
CA PRO A 530 17.17 -22.51 23.63
C PRO A 530 16.93 -21.28 22.74
N ARG A 531 17.53 -20.16 23.13
CA ARG A 531 17.47 -18.88 22.42
C ARG A 531 18.86 -18.29 22.27
N LEU A 532 19.10 -17.61 21.15
CA LEU A 532 20.21 -16.67 21.00
C LEU A 532 19.66 -15.27 20.74
N GLY A 533 20.17 -14.30 21.48
CA GLY A 533 19.65 -12.94 21.60
C GLY A 533 18.82 -12.76 22.87
N ASP A 534 18.28 -11.56 23.06
CA ASP A 534 17.62 -11.18 24.29
C ASP A 534 16.11 -10.98 24.10
N GLN A 535 15.33 -11.44 25.08
CA GLN A 535 13.97 -10.98 25.32
C GLN A 535 14.03 -9.86 26.36
N ARG A 536 13.83 -8.62 25.94
CA ARG A 536 13.88 -7.44 26.81
C ARG A 536 12.50 -6.89 27.15
N GLU A 537 11.45 -7.43 26.55
CA GLU A 537 10.05 -7.13 26.86
C GLU A 537 9.15 -8.35 26.70
N GLU A 538 7.92 -8.26 27.22
CA GLU A 538 6.94 -9.32 27.09
C GLU A 538 6.51 -9.49 25.62
N VAL A 539 6.37 -10.75 25.18
CA VAL A 539 5.88 -11.06 23.85
C VAL A 539 4.46 -10.51 23.71
N SER A 540 4.31 -9.52 22.84
CA SER A 540 3.02 -8.90 22.54
C SER A 540 2.39 -9.63 21.36
N SER A 541 1.54 -10.60 21.66
CA SER A 541 0.84 -11.42 20.67
C SER A 541 -0.67 -11.31 20.88
N PRO A 542 -1.49 -11.78 19.92
CA PRO A 542 -2.90 -12.06 20.18
C PRO A 542 -3.04 -13.05 21.34
N GLN A 543 -4.17 -13.00 22.04
CA GLN A 543 -4.45 -13.97 23.10
C GLN A 543 -4.47 -15.40 22.56
N LYS A 544 -4.08 -16.36 23.39
CA LYS A 544 -4.14 -17.79 23.04
C LYS A 544 -5.56 -18.15 22.61
N ASN A 545 -5.68 -18.60 21.37
CA ASN A 545 -6.96 -18.98 20.76
C ASN A 545 -6.87 -20.40 20.17
N ASP A 546 -7.85 -20.81 19.36
CA ASP A 546 -7.91 -22.15 18.75
C ASP A 546 -7.06 -22.31 17.49
N ILE A 547 -6.45 -21.24 16.98
CA ILE A 547 -5.52 -21.29 15.85
C ILE A 547 -4.22 -21.98 16.32
N ARG A 548 -3.63 -22.78 15.42
CA ARG A 548 -2.42 -23.57 15.69
C ARG A 548 -1.40 -23.28 14.59
N VAL A 549 -0.73 -22.13 14.69
CA VAL A 549 0.19 -21.65 13.64
C VAL A 549 1.33 -22.64 13.46
N MET A 550 1.98 -23.08 14.54
CA MET A 550 3.08 -24.05 14.46
C MET A 550 2.68 -25.38 13.82
N SER A 551 1.43 -25.82 14.03
CA SER A 551 0.90 -27.01 13.37
C SER A 551 0.79 -26.83 11.86
N ALA A 552 0.32 -25.66 11.42
CA ALA A 552 0.25 -25.31 10.00
C ALA A 552 1.64 -25.22 9.36
N LEU A 553 2.61 -24.59 10.02
CA LEU A 553 4.00 -24.49 9.52
C LEU A 553 4.63 -25.88 9.34
N ARG A 554 4.43 -26.79 10.31
CA ARG A 554 4.90 -28.18 10.18
C ARG A 554 4.20 -28.95 9.07
N LYS A 555 2.91 -28.69 8.87
CA LYS A 555 2.10 -29.30 7.79
C LYS A 555 2.48 -28.78 6.41
N ALA A 556 2.91 -27.53 6.31
CA ALA A 556 3.60 -27.01 5.13
C ALA A 556 4.93 -27.76 4.97
N GLY A 557 5.79 -27.81 5.99
CA GLY A 557 6.94 -28.72 6.08
C GLY A 557 8.24 -28.24 5.42
N ASP A 558 8.18 -27.14 4.68
CA ASP A 558 9.29 -26.41 4.04
C ASP A 558 9.83 -25.26 4.89
N ILE A 559 9.00 -24.68 5.77
CA ILE A 559 9.38 -23.50 6.57
C ILE A 559 10.35 -23.90 7.68
N ARG A 560 11.48 -23.18 7.76
CA ARG A 560 12.58 -23.43 8.71
C ARG A 560 12.75 -22.33 9.74
N ALA A 561 12.40 -21.10 9.38
CA ALA A 561 12.37 -20.00 10.31
C ALA A 561 11.29 -18.98 9.96
N THR A 562 10.86 -18.23 10.97
CA THR A 562 9.96 -17.10 10.82
C THR A 562 10.62 -15.82 11.34
N GLY A 563 10.45 -14.70 10.64
CA GLY A 563 10.91 -13.37 11.06
C GLY A 563 9.74 -12.44 11.38
N CYS A 564 9.77 -11.76 12.53
CA CYS A 564 8.79 -10.75 12.92
C CYS A 564 9.39 -9.46 13.51
N GLY A 565 8.54 -8.44 13.69
CA GLY A 565 8.87 -7.15 14.34
C GLY A 565 8.09 -6.99 15.64
N HIS A 566 7.40 -5.85 15.80
CA HIS A 566 6.38 -5.52 16.81
C HIS A 566 6.90 -5.34 18.25
N ASN A 567 7.74 -6.25 18.73
CA ASN A 567 8.44 -6.10 19.99
C ASN A 567 9.84 -5.55 19.74
N HIS A 568 9.96 -4.22 19.77
CA HIS A 568 11.14 -3.46 19.32
C HIS A 568 12.41 -3.80 20.11
N ASN A 569 12.28 -4.25 21.36
CA ASN A 569 13.39 -4.56 22.24
C ASN A 569 13.75 -6.06 22.23
N ASN A 570 12.91 -6.93 21.67
CA ASN A 570 13.21 -8.34 21.49
C ASN A 570 13.99 -8.57 20.21
N ASP A 571 15.04 -9.40 20.27
CA ASP A 571 15.88 -9.68 19.10
C ASP A 571 16.40 -11.12 19.06
N TYR A 572 15.75 -12.01 19.81
CA TYR A 572 16.14 -13.41 19.89
C TYR A 572 15.65 -14.22 18.69
N CYS A 573 16.32 -15.35 18.45
CA CYS A 573 15.78 -16.49 17.71
C CYS A 573 15.65 -17.68 18.64
N MET A 574 14.52 -18.36 18.58
CA MET A 574 14.17 -19.48 19.45
C MET A 574 13.82 -20.72 18.61
N ASP A 575 14.43 -21.87 18.90
CA ASP A 575 14.08 -23.13 18.25
C ASP A 575 12.79 -23.72 18.86
N GLN A 576 11.69 -23.72 18.09
CA GLN A 576 10.40 -24.26 18.49
C GLN A 576 10.10 -25.58 17.76
N ASP A 577 10.75 -26.66 18.20
CA ASP A 577 10.68 -28.01 17.62
C ASP A 577 11.07 -28.05 16.12
N GLY A 578 12.24 -27.50 15.78
CA GLY A 578 12.83 -27.54 14.44
C GLY A 578 12.40 -26.42 13.51
N ILE A 579 11.69 -25.40 14.02
CA ILE A 579 11.38 -24.16 13.31
C ILE A 579 11.80 -23.00 14.20
N PHE A 580 12.66 -22.12 13.69
CA PHE A 580 13.15 -20.97 14.44
C PHE A 580 12.18 -19.80 14.40
N LEU A 581 11.84 -19.25 15.55
CA LEU A 581 10.99 -18.07 15.69
C LEU A 581 11.88 -16.88 16.06
N CYS A 582 11.99 -15.88 15.18
CA CYS A 582 12.99 -14.83 15.27
C CYS A 582 12.38 -13.42 15.23
N TYR A 583 12.82 -12.57 16.15
CA TYR A 583 12.59 -11.13 16.07
C TYR A 583 13.68 -10.43 15.23
N GLY A 584 13.28 -9.45 14.44
CA GLY A 584 14.18 -8.55 13.70
C GLY A 584 14.91 -7.54 14.59
N GLY A 585 14.40 -7.31 15.81
CA GLY A 585 14.70 -6.11 16.60
C GLY A 585 13.88 -4.91 16.11
N GLY A 586 14.09 -3.73 16.68
CA GLY A 586 13.55 -2.46 16.16
C GLY A 586 14.67 -1.56 15.67
N LEU A 587 14.63 -1.14 14.40
CA LEU A 587 15.63 -0.27 13.81
C LEU A 587 15.27 1.22 13.96
N GLY A 588 13.99 1.55 13.80
CA GLY A 588 13.50 2.93 13.79
C GLY A 588 13.76 3.65 15.10
N VAL A 589 14.32 4.85 15.02
CA VAL A 589 14.45 5.72 16.21
C VAL A 589 13.16 6.46 16.54
N GLY A 590 12.19 6.48 15.61
CA GLY A 590 10.85 7.03 15.83
C GLY A 590 9.93 6.12 16.66
N ALA A 591 10.30 4.86 16.82
CA ALA A 591 9.61 3.88 17.64
C ALA A 591 10.10 3.93 19.10
N TYR A 592 9.32 3.45 20.09
CA TYR A 592 9.86 3.21 21.44
C TYR A 592 11.01 2.19 21.40
N GLY A 593 11.89 2.19 22.41
CA GLY A 593 13.04 1.29 22.51
C GLY A 593 13.78 1.38 23.84
N ALA A 594 15.06 1.00 23.85
CA ALA A 594 15.89 1.02 25.06
C ALA A 594 17.32 1.51 24.83
N GLY A 595 17.55 2.32 23.79
CA GLY A 595 18.85 2.92 23.48
C GLY A 595 19.43 3.73 24.65
N HIS A 596 18.58 4.46 25.37
CA HIS A 596 18.94 5.20 26.59
C HIS A 596 19.44 4.30 27.74
N MET A 597 19.19 2.99 27.68
CA MET A 597 19.69 1.98 28.62
C MET A 597 20.87 1.17 28.05
N GLY A 598 21.46 1.60 26.94
CA GLY A 598 22.57 0.91 26.27
C GLY A 598 22.14 -0.22 25.34
N TRP A 599 20.87 -0.27 24.94
CA TRP A 599 20.33 -1.27 23.99
C TRP A 599 20.20 -0.64 22.59
N ALA A 600 21.31 -0.57 21.85
CA ALA A 600 21.37 0.06 20.53
C ALA A 600 20.36 -0.55 19.54
N ARG A 601 19.68 0.25 18.72
CA ARG A 601 18.77 -0.23 17.65
C ARG A 601 19.46 -1.25 16.75
N ARG A 602 18.72 -2.10 16.03
CA ARG A 602 19.36 -3.10 15.16
C ARG A 602 18.46 -3.61 14.04
N ALA A 603 19.10 -4.23 13.06
CA ALA A 603 18.46 -4.99 11.99
C ALA A 603 19.01 -6.42 11.95
N ARG A 604 18.21 -7.34 11.41
CA ARG A 604 18.60 -8.74 11.23
C ARG A 604 18.96 -9.02 9.78
N ILE A 605 20.01 -9.80 9.59
CA ILE A 605 20.41 -10.30 8.27
C ILE A 605 20.16 -11.80 8.23
N TRP A 606 19.62 -12.26 7.11
CA TRP A 606 19.49 -13.68 6.79
C TRP A 606 20.37 -13.97 5.59
N GLU A 607 21.21 -14.99 5.69
CA GLU A 607 22.00 -15.47 4.57
C GLU A 607 21.66 -16.94 4.34
N ILE A 608 21.13 -17.19 3.15
CA ILE A 608 20.76 -18.51 2.68
C ILE A 608 21.90 -18.98 1.79
N ASN A 609 22.45 -20.15 2.09
CA ASN A 609 23.64 -20.69 1.46
C ASN A 609 23.34 -22.05 0.82
N GLN A 610 24.26 -22.48 -0.07
CA GLN A 610 24.19 -23.77 -0.74
C GLN A 610 22.85 -23.98 -1.47
N ASP A 611 22.39 -22.97 -2.21
CA ASP A 611 21.12 -22.98 -2.95
C ASP A 611 19.88 -23.31 -2.09
N GLY A 612 19.85 -22.87 -0.82
CA GLY A 612 18.70 -23.06 0.05
C GLY A 612 18.84 -24.14 1.13
N GLU A 613 19.98 -24.83 1.19
CA GLU A 613 20.20 -25.95 2.11
C GLU A 613 20.70 -25.53 3.49
N SER A 614 21.24 -24.32 3.64
CA SER A 614 21.67 -23.79 4.94
C SER A 614 21.19 -22.36 5.15
N ILE A 615 20.81 -22.03 6.38
CA ILE A 615 20.36 -20.70 6.77
C ILE A 615 21.19 -20.25 7.96
N VAL A 616 21.83 -19.10 7.81
CA VAL A 616 22.53 -18.42 8.90
C VAL A 616 21.95 -17.02 9.08
N THR A 617 22.06 -16.47 10.28
CA THR A 617 21.57 -15.13 10.58
C THR A 617 22.46 -14.46 11.62
N TRP A 618 22.52 -13.13 11.57
CA TRP A 618 23.17 -12.27 12.55
C TRP A 618 22.41 -10.95 12.64
N LYS A 619 22.84 -10.08 13.56
CA LYS A 619 22.30 -8.73 13.70
C LYS A 619 23.38 -7.68 13.48
N ARG A 620 22.95 -6.50 13.04
CA ARG A 620 23.79 -5.29 12.93
C ARG A 620 23.23 -4.21 13.83
N LEU A 621 24.07 -3.71 14.74
CA LEU A 621 23.71 -2.62 15.63
C LEU A 621 23.70 -1.27 14.90
N HIS A 622 22.85 -0.35 15.36
CA HIS A 622 22.89 1.05 15.01
C HIS A 622 23.98 1.73 15.86
N ASP A 623 25.21 1.57 15.40
CA ASP A 623 26.40 2.24 15.93
C ASP A 623 27.32 2.68 14.78
N ASP A 624 28.42 3.34 15.12
CA ASP A 624 29.38 3.91 14.16
C ASP A 624 30.05 2.87 13.24
N THR A 625 29.98 1.58 13.57
CA THR A 625 30.61 0.51 12.78
C THR A 625 29.63 -0.53 12.23
N CYS A 626 28.34 -0.35 12.49
CA CYS A 626 27.32 -1.37 12.28
C CYS A 626 27.78 -2.72 12.87
N THR A 627 28.07 -2.75 14.17
CA THR A 627 28.66 -3.93 14.81
C THR A 627 27.85 -5.19 14.52
N MET A 628 28.52 -6.23 14.02
CA MET A 628 27.94 -7.56 13.84
C MET A 628 27.88 -8.28 15.18
N ILE A 629 26.72 -8.81 15.55
CA ILE A 629 26.56 -9.62 16.75
C ILE A 629 25.80 -10.92 16.46
N GLU A 630 26.08 -11.93 17.29
CA GLU A 630 25.25 -13.13 17.41
C GLU A 630 24.99 -13.86 16.08
N TYR A 631 26.07 -14.17 15.38
CA TYR A 631 26.02 -15.08 14.23
C TYR A 631 25.58 -16.48 14.69
N GLN A 632 24.58 -17.03 14.00
CA GLN A 632 24.04 -18.36 14.28
C GLN A 632 23.62 -19.10 13.01
N THR A 633 23.73 -20.43 13.06
CA THR A 633 23.23 -21.35 12.03
C THR A 633 21.90 -21.94 12.48
N LEU A 634 20.88 -21.80 11.64
CA LEU A 634 19.51 -22.29 11.87
C LEU A 634 19.25 -23.61 11.14
N LEU A 635 19.92 -23.82 10.00
CA LEU A 635 19.86 -25.03 9.19
C LEU A 635 21.25 -25.43 8.69
#